data_AF-A0A7S2QXJ3-F1
#
_entry.id   AF-A0A7S2QXJ3-F1
#
_cell.length_a   1.000
_cell.length_b   1.000
_cell.length_c   1.000
_cell.angle_alpha   90.00
_cell.angle_beta   90.00
_cell.angle_gamma   90.00
#
_symmetry.space_group_name_H-M   'P 1'
#
loop_
_entity.id
_entity.type
_entity.pdbx_description
1 polymer ?
#
loop_
_entity_poly.entity_id
_entity_poly.type
_entity_poly.pdbx_seq_one_letter_code
_entity_poly.pdbx_strand_id
1 'polypeptide(L)'
;LDPDVLTSAFCATQPTSPLETQTGTQGRRTVDAETTANTPKRRIVIAYSASTKRGINSQEAKFAQVEATIKSIDPTSTFLGLKDLTPDVTHLIMETGSSDRVVKNRTAKYIEAIVRGVYIVHKDWLDACAER
;
A
#
# COMPACT_ATOMS: atom_id res chain seq x y z
N LEU A 1 -42.57 31.31 -11.94
CA LEU A 1 -43.09 30.80 -10.66
C LEU A 1 -41.93 30.87 -9.68
N ASP A 2 -41.86 31.96 -8.93
CA ASP A 2 -40.97 32.11 -7.79
C ASP A 2 -41.29 31.11 -6.68
N PRO A 3 -40.28 30.67 -5.93
CA PRO A 3 -40.48 30.29 -4.55
C PRO A 3 -39.45 30.94 -3.63
N ASP A 4 -39.83 32.08 -3.05
CA ASP A 4 -39.31 32.55 -1.78
C ASP A 4 -40.28 32.07 -0.69
N VAL A 5 -39.89 31.06 0.11
CA VAL A 5 -40.65 30.64 1.31
C VAL A 5 -39.70 30.10 2.40
N LEU A 6 -39.44 30.99 3.37
CA LEU A 6 -39.36 30.77 4.84
C LEU A 6 -38.23 29.89 5.40
N THR A 7 -37.22 30.48 6.06
CA THR A 7 -37.17 30.84 7.50
C THR A 7 -37.10 29.66 8.47
N SER A 8 -35.92 29.46 9.09
CA SER A 8 -35.82 29.23 10.54
C SER A 8 -34.40 29.55 11.02
N ALA A 9 -34.32 30.60 11.84
CA ALA A 9 -33.16 30.94 12.65
C ALA A 9 -32.94 29.90 13.75
N PHE A 10 -31.68 29.70 14.17
CA PHE A 10 -31.36 29.60 15.60
C PHE A 10 -29.88 29.90 15.83
N CYS A 11 -29.62 31.05 16.46
CA CYS A 11 -28.36 31.36 17.12
C CYS A 11 -28.22 30.49 18.37
N ALA A 12 -27.01 30.00 18.65
CA ALA A 12 -26.59 29.64 20.00
C ALA A 12 -25.06 29.78 20.15
N THR A 13 -24.66 30.95 20.65
CA THR A 13 -23.68 31.17 21.73
C THR A 13 -22.36 30.37 21.74
N GLN A 14 -21.25 31.08 21.53
CA GLN A 14 -19.98 30.76 22.19
C GLN A 14 -20.10 30.97 23.71
N PRO A 15 -19.26 30.26 24.49
CA PRO A 15 -18.39 31.00 25.40
C PRO A 15 -16.93 30.55 25.34
N THR A 16 -16.07 31.52 25.61
CA THR A 16 -14.62 31.51 25.66
C THR A 16 -14.04 30.93 26.96
N SER A 17 -12.88 30.27 26.81
CA SER A 17 -11.75 30.12 27.77
C SER A 17 -11.91 29.13 28.96
N PRO A 18 -10.81 28.56 29.55
CA PRO A 18 -9.45 29.11 29.61
C PRO A 18 -8.24 28.15 29.39
N LEU A 19 -7.09 28.80 29.35
CA LEU A 19 -5.71 28.34 29.37
C LEU A 19 -5.40 27.55 30.66
N GLU A 20 -5.01 26.28 30.56
CA GLU A 20 -4.38 25.55 31.67
C GLU A 20 -2.91 25.28 31.35
N THR A 21 -2.04 25.95 32.12
CA THR A 21 -0.63 25.62 32.26
C THR A 21 -0.52 24.44 33.23
N GLN A 22 -0.07 23.28 32.76
CA GLN A 22 0.48 22.24 33.62
C GLN A 22 1.96 22.04 33.30
N THR A 23 2.79 22.60 34.18
CA THR A 23 4.17 22.20 34.43
C THR A 23 4.19 20.85 35.14
N GLY A 24 4.90 19.84 34.62
CA GLY A 24 5.07 18.59 35.38
C GLY A 24 5.66 17.41 34.62
N THR A 25 6.98 17.27 34.72
CA THR A 25 7.72 16.00 34.83
C THR A 25 7.83 15.09 33.60
N GLN A 26 9.06 15.03 33.07
CA GLN A 26 9.59 13.98 32.22
C GLN A 26 9.31 12.58 32.81
N GLY A 27 8.32 11.90 32.24
CA GLY A 27 8.21 10.44 32.28
C GLY A 27 8.75 9.86 30.98
N ARG A 28 10.07 9.63 30.91
CA ARG A 28 10.68 8.82 29.84
C ARG A 28 10.14 7.40 29.96
N ARG A 29 9.03 7.08 29.28
CA ARG A 29 8.67 5.68 29.01
C ARG A 29 9.63 5.17 27.94
N THR A 30 10.71 4.51 28.37
CA THR A 30 11.35 3.47 27.57
C THR A 30 10.32 2.36 27.39
N VAL A 31 9.57 2.42 26.28
CA VAL A 31 8.90 1.24 25.77
C VAL A 31 9.95 0.47 24.98
N ASP A 32 10.76 -0.29 25.71
CA ASP A 32 11.42 -1.47 25.15
C ASP A 32 10.33 -2.49 24.86
N ALA A 33 9.63 -2.28 23.74
CA ALA A 33 8.67 -3.21 23.20
C ALA A 33 9.37 -4.08 22.16
N GLU A 34 10.33 -4.89 22.60
CA GLU A 34 10.66 -6.11 21.86
C GLU A 34 9.56 -7.15 22.14
N THR A 35 8.38 -6.86 21.61
CA THR A 35 7.35 -7.90 21.48
C THR A 35 7.70 -8.65 20.20
N THR A 36 8.52 -9.68 20.33
CA THR A 36 8.57 -10.77 19.34
C THR A 36 7.24 -11.53 19.42
N ALA A 37 6.18 -10.89 18.94
CA ALA A 37 4.92 -11.54 18.68
C ALA A 37 5.20 -12.59 17.61
N ASN A 38 5.14 -13.85 18.01
CA ASN A 38 5.15 -15.01 17.11
C ASN A 38 3.79 -15.06 16.38
N THR A 39 3.45 -13.96 15.70
CA THR A 39 2.30 -13.88 14.81
C THR A 39 2.62 -14.80 13.65
N PRO A 40 1.77 -15.78 13.31
CA PRO A 40 2.00 -16.61 12.15
C PRO A 40 2.16 -15.69 10.94
N LYS A 41 3.37 -15.70 10.34
CA LYS A 41 3.65 -14.93 9.13
C LYS A 41 2.66 -15.40 8.08
N ARG A 42 1.78 -14.51 7.65
CA ARG A 42 0.86 -14.79 6.54
C ARG A 42 1.70 -15.15 5.33
N ARG A 43 1.34 -16.24 4.65
CA ARG A 43 2.02 -16.66 3.42
C ARG A 43 1.91 -15.55 2.38
N ILE A 44 3.05 -15.06 1.90
CA ILE A 44 3.11 -14.02 0.87
C ILE A 44 3.27 -14.68 -0.50
N VAL A 45 2.26 -14.56 -1.35
CA VAL A 45 2.28 -14.97 -2.76
C VAL A 45 2.07 -13.76 -3.64
N ILE A 46 3.01 -13.55 -4.57
CA ILE A 46 3.15 -12.31 -5.32
C ILE A 46 3.02 -12.59 -6.82
N ALA A 47 2.12 -11.85 -7.48
CA ALA A 47 2.01 -11.79 -8.94
C ALA A 47 2.61 -10.48 -9.47
N TYR A 48 2.94 -10.45 -10.77
CA TYR A 48 3.47 -9.27 -11.45
C TYR A 48 2.54 -8.82 -12.58
N SER A 49 2.35 -7.50 -12.70
CA SER A 49 1.59 -6.87 -13.77
C SER A 49 2.42 -5.75 -14.42
N ALA A 50 2.74 -5.96 -15.70
CA ALA A 50 3.49 -5.04 -16.55
C ALA A 50 2.59 -4.54 -17.69
N SER A 51 2.81 -3.31 -18.15
CA SER A 51 2.10 -2.73 -19.30
C SER A 51 2.86 -2.86 -20.64
N THR A 52 4.06 -3.44 -20.65
CA THR A 52 4.94 -3.38 -21.82
C THR A 52 4.60 -4.41 -22.92
N LYS A 53 4.54 -3.90 -24.16
CA LYS A 53 4.49 -4.66 -25.40
C LYS A 53 5.68 -5.61 -25.49
N ARG A 54 5.39 -6.84 -25.91
CA ARG A 54 6.24 -8.05 -25.90
C ARG A 54 7.67 -7.80 -26.42
N GLY A 55 8.64 -7.94 -25.51
CA GLY A 55 10.04 -8.21 -25.82
C GLY A 55 10.51 -9.34 -24.91
N ILE A 56 10.28 -10.58 -25.34
CA ILE A 56 10.33 -11.82 -24.52
C ILE A 56 11.69 -11.97 -23.81
N ASN A 57 12.79 -11.68 -24.50
CA ASN A 57 14.14 -11.89 -23.96
C ASN A 57 14.53 -10.90 -22.84
N SER A 58 13.82 -9.77 -22.70
CA SER A 58 14.09 -8.79 -21.63
C SER A 58 13.30 -9.07 -20.35
N GLN A 59 12.35 -10.00 -20.39
CA GLN A 59 11.33 -10.14 -19.37
C GLN A 59 11.71 -11.16 -18.29
N GLU A 60 12.36 -12.25 -18.66
CA GLU A 60 12.88 -13.24 -17.71
C GLU A 60 13.95 -12.64 -16.81
N ALA A 61 14.90 -11.88 -17.36
CA ALA A 61 15.91 -11.17 -16.58
C ALA A 61 15.28 -10.16 -15.60
N LYS A 62 14.25 -9.44 -16.02
CA LYS A 62 13.49 -8.54 -15.14
C LYS A 62 12.78 -9.30 -14.02
N PHE A 63 12.20 -10.46 -14.30
CA PHE A 63 11.53 -11.28 -13.28
C PHE A 63 12.51 -11.89 -12.30
N ALA A 64 13.65 -12.37 -12.76
CA ALA A 64 14.71 -12.83 -11.87
C ALA A 64 15.19 -11.70 -10.94
N GLN A 65 15.35 -10.48 -11.45
CA GLN A 65 15.71 -9.33 -10.64
C GLN A 65 14.63 -9.00 -9.60
N VAL A 66 13.36 -8.92 -10.02
CA VAL A 66 12.23 -8.63 -9.11
C VAL A 66 12.08 -9.73 -8.06
N GLU A 67 12.24 -10.99 -8.44
CA GLU A 67 12.23 -12.13 -7.52
C GLU A 67 13.36 -12.01 -6.50
N ALA A 68 14.58 -11.69 -6.94
CA ALA A 68 15.71 -11.48 -6.04
C ALA A 68 15.45 -10.34 -5.04
N THR A 69 14.89 -9.21 -5.49
CA THR A 69 14.50 -8.09 -4.62
C THR A 69 13.42 -8.49 -3.60
N ILE A 70 12.42 -9.25 -4.04
CA ILE A 70 11.37 -9.76 -3.15
C ILE A 70 11.97 -10.70 -2.10
N LYS A 71 12.87 -11.59 -2.52
CA LYS A 71 13.53 -12.58 -1.65
C LYS A 71 14.51 -11.96 -0.67
N SER A 72 15.12 -10.83 -0.99
CA SER A 72 15.97 -10.10 -0.03
C SER A 72 15.14 -9.46 1.09
N ILE A 73 13.89 -9.06 0.81
CA ILE A 73 12.97 -8.49 1.80
C ILE A 73 12.28 -9.61 2.61
N ASP A 74 11.75 -10.63 1.93
CA ASP A 74 11.14 -11.81 2.55
C ASP A 74 11.55 -13.10 1.83
N PRO A 75 12.49 -13.88 2.40
CA PRO A 75 12.95 -15.13 1.83
C PRO A 75 11.85 -16.19 1.64
N THR A 76 10.77 -16.09 2.41
CA THR A 76 9.67 -17.09 2.44
C THR A 76 8.58 -16.83 1.40
N SER A 77 8.59 -15.64 0.77
CA SER A 77 7.62 -15.25 -0.24
C SER A 77 7.68 -16.14 -1.49
N THR A 78 6.57 -16.29 -2.22
CA THR A 78 6.50 -17.01 -3.50
C THR A 78 6.22 -16.04 -4.62
N PHE A 79 7.07 -16.00 -5.65
CA PHE A 79 6.87 -15.14 -6.82
C PHE A 79 6.33 -15.96 -8.00
N LEU A 80 5.20 -15.55 -8.58
CA LEU A 80 4.55 -16.23 -9.70
C LEU A 80 4.86 -15.59 -11.07
N GLY A 81 5.50 -14.42 -11.08
CA GLY A 81 5.76 -13.66 -12.30
C GLY A 81 4.48 -13.20 -13.01
N LEU A 82 4.46 -13.33 -14.34
CA LEU A 82 3.35 -12.93 -15.21
C LEU A 82 2.20 -13.94 -15.31
N LYS A 83 2.17 -15.00 -14.49
CA LYS A 83 1.03 -15.93 -14.47
C LYS A 83 -0.26 -15.21 -14.09
N ASP A 84 -1.39 -15.79 -14.49
CA ASP A 84 -2.70 -15.29 -14.10
C ASP A 84 -2.83 -15.21 -12.57
N LEU A 85 -3.73 -14.34 -12.11
CA LEU A 85 -3.93 -14.10 -10.68
C LEU A 85 -4.56 -15.36 -10.05
N THR A 86 -3.75 -16.27 -9.52
CA THR A 86 -4.27 -17.46 -8.84
C THR A 86 -5.00 -17.08 -7.55
N PRO A 87 -5.93 -17.92 -7.04
CA PRO A 87 -6.69 -17.64 -5.82
C PRO A 87 -5.81 -17.28 -4.60
N ASP A 88 -4.62 -17.89 -4.53
CA ASP A 88 -3.68 -17.73 -3.41
C ASP A 88 -2.86 -16.44 -3.47
N VAL A 89 -2.96 -15.65 -4.55
CA VAL A 89 -2.23 -14.39 -4.69
C VAL A 89 -2.69 -13.41 -3.62
N THR A 90 -1.72 -12.92 -2.86
CA THR A 90 -1.91 -11.93 -1.79
C THR A 90 -1.47 -10.53 -2.20
N HIS A 91 -0.50 -10.43 -3.10
CA HIS A 91 0.10 -9.17 -3.53
C HIS A 91 0.24 -9.14 -5.06
N LEU A 92 -0.02 -7.97 -5.66
CA LEU A 92 0.23 -7.68 -7.05
C LEU A 92 1.26 -6.56 -7.16
N ILE A 93 2.39 -6.83 -7.80
CA ILE A 93 3.37 -5.80 -8.13
C ILE A 93 2.99 -5.13 -9.45
N MET A 94 2.89 -3.81 -9.41
CA MET A 94 2.52 -2.96 -10.52
C MET A 94 3.69 -2.10 -10.96
N GLU A 95 3.99 -2.15 -12.26
CA GLU A 95 4.92 -1.24 -12.91
C GLU A 95 4.19 0.04 -13.29
N THR A 96 4.40 1.12 -12.53
CA THR A 96 3.76 2.42 -12.81
C THR A 96 4.49 3.25 -13.85
N GLY A 97 5.76 2.93 -14.14
CA GLY A 97 6.61 3.73 -15.04
C GLY A 97 6.83 5.17 -14.55
N SER A 98 6.54 5.46 -13.28
CA SER A 98 6.67 6.78 -12.68
C SER A 98 6.77 6.68 -11.15
N SER A 99 7.56 7.57 -10.56
CA SER A 99 7.77 7.71 -9.11
C SER A 99 6.63 8.45 -8.40
N ASP A 100 5.67 9.00 -9.15
CA ASP A 100 4.46 9.64 -8.58
C ASP A 100 3.47 8.63 -7.97
N ARG A 101 3.75 7.32 -8.10
CA ARG A 101 2.91 6.20 -7.64
C ARG A 101 1.47 6.27 -8.12
N VAL A 102 1.23 7.00 -9.21
CA VAL A 102 -0.08 7.01 -9.87
C VAL A 102 -0.15 5.82 -10.81
N VAL A 103 -1.20 4.99 -10.68
CA VAL A 103 -1.43 3.86 -11.60
C VAL A 103 -1.92 4.40 -12.94
N LYS A 104 -0.98 4.67 -13.85
CA LYS A 104 -1.27 5.16 -15.22
C LYS A 104 -1.77 4.06 -16.15
N ASN A 105 -1.34 2.82 -15.93
CA ASN A 105 -1.72 1.66 -16.75
C ASN A 105 -2.60 0.70 -15.94
N ARG A 106 -3.90 0.71 -16.22
CA ARG A 106 -4.87 -0.21 -15.59
C ARG A 106 -4.96 -1.49 -16.40
N THR A 107 -4.30 -2.55 -15.95
CA THR A 107 -4.38 -3.88 -16.58
C THR A 107 -5.60 -4.65 -16.10
N ALA A 108 -6.02 -5.68 -16.82
CA ALA A 108 -7.09 -6.58 -16.35
C ALA A 108 -6.75 -7.17 -14.96
N LYS A 109 -5.48 -7.57 -14.76
CA LYS A 109 -4.96 -8.05 -13.47
C LYS A 109 -5.08 -7.02 -12.35
N TYR A 110 -4.82 -5.74 -12.66
CA TYR A 110 -4.98 -4.66 -11.69
C TYR A 110 -6.43 -4.52 -11.24
N ILE A 111 -7.38 -4.56 -12.19
CA ILE A 111 -8.81 -4.49 -11.87
C ILE A 111 -9.24 -5.72 -11.05
N GLU A 112 -8.80 -6.92 -11.46
CA GLU A 112 -9.10 -8.17 -10.75
C GLU A 112 -8.55 -8.16 -9.32
N ALA A 113 -7.32 -7.67 -9.12
CA ALA A 113 -6.70 -7.53 -7.81
C ALA A 113 -7.50 -6.61 -6.87
N ILE A 114 -8.03 -5.50 -7.38
CA ILE A 114 -8.91 -4.61 -6.59
C ILE A 114 -10.16 -5.35 -6.14
N VAL A 115 -10.87 -6.01 -7.07
CA VAL A 115 -12.12 -6.72 -6.77
C VAL A 115 -11.90 -7.81 -5.72
N ARG A 116 -10.74 -8.45 -5.74
CA ARG A 116 -10.36 -9.53 -4.82
C ARG A 116 -9.74 -9.06 -3.50
N GLY A 117 -9.51 -7.76 -3.32
CA GLY A 117 -8.83 -7.22 -2.13
C GLY A 117 -7.35 -7.63 -2.01
N VAL A 118 -6.69 -7.87 -3.14
CA VAL A 118 -5.25 -8.16 -3.21
C VAL A 118 -4.46 -6.87 -2.95
N TYR A 119 -3.37 -6.96 -2.19
CA TYR A 119 -2.51 -5.81 -1.94
C TYR A 119 -1.81 -5.36 -3.22
N ILE A 120 -1.95 -4.09 -3.58
CA ILE A 120 -1.29 -3.53 -4.76
C ILE A 120 -0.03 -2.82 -4.33
N VAL A 121 1.11 -3.28 -4.84
CA VAL A 121 2.43 -2.79 -4.48
C VAL A 121 3.08 -2.17 -5.71
N HIS A 122 3.59 -0.96 -5.56
CA HIS A 122 4.30 -0.29 -6.65
C HIS A 122 5.76 -0.75 -6.69
N LYS A 123 6.30 -0.98 -7.90
CA LYS A 123 7.66 -1.46 -8.07
C LYS A 123 8.71 -0.51 -7.46
N ASP A 124 8.53 0.81 -7.60
CA ASP A 124 9.46 1.81 -7.01
C ASP A 124 9.49 1.72 -5.48
N TRP A 125 8.35 1.43 -4.85
CA TRP A 125 8.29 1.23 -3.41
C TRP A 125 8.97 -0.07 -2.99
N LEU A 126 8.79 -1.16 -3.75
CA LEU A 126 9.51 -2.41 -3.53
C LEU A 126 11.02 -2.18 -3.58
N ASP A 127 11.50 -1.49 -4.61
CA ASP A 127 12.93 -1.19 -4.78
C ASP A 127 13.46 -0.39 -3.58
N ALA A 128 12.73 0.65 -3.13
CA ALA A 128 13.09 1.45 -1.96
C ALA A 128 13.08 0.65 -0.63
N CYS A 129 12.30 -0.43 -0.55
CA CYS A 129 12.32 -1.32 0.61
C CYS A 129 13.54 -2.25 0.63
N ALA A 130 14.08 -2.61 -0.53
CA ALA A 130 15.25 -3.48 -0.63
C ALA A 130 16.59 -2.75 -0.40
N GLU A 131 16.61 -1.43 -0.52
CA GLU A 131 17.79 -0.59 -0.25
C GLU A 131 18.02 -0.30 1.25
N ARG A 132 17.12 -0.75 2.13
CA ARG A 132 17.20 -0.57 3.59
C ARG A 132 17.77 -1.79 4.29
#